data_AF-A0A1G4Q279-F1
#
_entry.id   AF-A0A1G4Q279-F1
#
_cell.length_a   1.000
_cell.length_b   1.000
_cell.length_c   1.000
_cell.angle_alpha   90.00
_cell.angle_beta   90.00
_cell.angle_gamma   90.00
#
_symmetry.space_group_name_H-M   'P 1'
#
loop_
_entity.id
_entity.type
_entity.pdbx_description
1 polymer ?
#
loop_
_entity_poly.entity_id
_entity_poly.type
_entity_poly.pdbx_seq_one_letter_code
_entity_poly.pdbx_strand_id
1 'polypeptide(L)'
;MKKSTCFAALFAAGLGVIAVGGVALASAGRPAPDNRPARDPRACFDSSQVRSFQTEKDDKIIIISNWNEAYELTMTPACIGLDSSFRIGIKSRGSGLNDICGPFDGEIVYSDMGDRPLKTCPIQAVRHLTPEEAAAYGIKPKAEKPK
;
A
#
# COMPACT_ATOMS: atom_id res chain seq x y z
N MET A 1 -29.17 -34.11 -25.80
CA MET A 1 -30.55 -34.63 -25.99
C MET A 1 -31.40 -34.23 -24.80
N LYS A 2 -32.56 -33.58 -25.03
CA LYS A 2 -33.68 -33.26 -24.09
C LYS A 2 -33.35 -32.25 -22.96
N LYS A 3 -34.14 -31.21 -22.66
CA LYS A 3 -35.51 -30.84 -23.07
C LYS A 3 -35.75 -29.35 -22.74
N SER A 4 -36.35 -28.63 -23.69
CA SER A 4 -37.02 -27.34 -23.49
C SER A 4 -38.25 -27.50 -22.58
N THR A 5 -38.57 -26.46 -21.81
CA THR A 5 -39.96 -26.21 -21.40
C THR A 5 -40.24 -24.70 -21.39
N CYS A 6 -40.96 -24.26 -22.41
CA CYS A 6 -41.70 -23.00 -22.44
C CYS A 6 -42.88 -23.09 -21.47
N PHE A 7 -43.15 -22.02 -20.72
CA PHE A 7 -44.50 -21.71 -20.26
C PHE A 7 -44.81 -20.27 -20.64
N ALA A 8 -45.54 -20.13 -21.74
CA ALA A 8 -46.31 -18.95 -22.09
C ALA A 8 -47.68 -19.08 -21.42
N ALA A 9 -48.15 -18.01 -20.77
CA ALA A 9 -49.56 -17.83 -20.48
C ALA A 9 -49.90 -16.34 -20.64
N LEU A 10 -50.72 -16.08 -21.67
CA LEU A 10 -51.38 -14.82 -21.97
C LEU A 10 -52.39 -14.46 -20.87
N PHE A 11 -52.59 -13.16 -20.61
CA PHE A 11 -53.93 -12.62 -20.33
C PHE A 11 -54.05 -11.18 -20.86
N ALA A 12 -55.29 -10.86 -21.22
CA ALA A 12 -55.72 -9.85 -22.18
C ALA A 12 -55.84 -8.41 -21.65
N ALA A 13 -55.74 -7.48 -22.59
CA ALA A 13 -56.46 -6.22 -22.76
C ALA A 13 -56.99 -5.45 -21.52
N GLY A 14 -56.49 -4.22 -21.36
CA GLY A 14 -57.15 -3.14 -20.62
C GLY A 14 -56.44 -1.81 -20.85
N LEU A 15 -57.11 -0.87 -21.53
CA LEU A 15 -56.71 0.54 -21.64
C LEU A 15 -56.63 1.19 -20.24
N GLY A 16 -55.58 1.96 -19.95
CA GLY A 16 -55.57 2.80 -18.75
C GLY A 16 -54.28 3.56 -18.47
N VAL A 17 -54.23 4.80 -18.96
CA VAL A 17 -53.50 5.97 -18.40
C VAL A 17 -51.96 5.89 -18.31
N ILE A 18 -51.31 6.61 -19.23
CA ILE A 18 -49.90 7.02 -19.10
C ILE A 18 -49.84 8.07 -17.98
N ALA A 19 -49.56 7.63 -16.76
CA ALA A 19 -49.18 8.51 -15.68
C ALA A 19 -47.69 8.85 -15.86
N VAL A 20 -47.42 10.07 -16.32
CA VAL A 20 -46.10 10.70 -16.22
C VAL A 20 -45.83 10.95 -14.73
N GLY A 21 -45.17 10.00 -14.08
CA GLY A 21 -44.78 10.06 -12.68
C GLY A 21 -43.32 9.66 -12.56
N GLY A 22 -42.47 10.60 -12.13
CA GLY A 22 -41.03 10.57 -12.31
C GLY A 22 -40.33 9.30 -11.85
N VAL A 23 -39.46 8.78 -12.71
CA VAL A 23 -38.31 7.99 -12.29
C VAL A 23 -37.43 8.86 -11.40
N ALA A 24 -37.70 8.79 -10.09
CA ALA A 24 -36.66 9.04 -9.11
C ALA A 24 -35.57 7.99 -9.38
N LEU A 25 -34.54 8.39 -10.13
CA LEU A 25 -33.27 7.68 -10.12
C LEU A 25 -32.85 7.61 -8.65
N ALA A 26 -33.07 6.45 -8.05
CA ALA A 26 -32.39 6.06 -6.84
C ALA A 26 -30.89 6.22 -7.13
N SER A 27 -30.32 7.30 -6.60
CA SER A 27 -28.87 7.50 -6.58
C SER A 27 -28.29 6.28 -5.88
N ALA A 28 -27.75 5.35 -6.66
CA ALA A 28 -26.85 4.33 -6.17
C ALA A 28 -25.80 5.09 -5.35
N GLY A 29 -25.82 4.84 -4.04
CA GLY A 29 -24.91 5.49 -3.10
C GLY A 29 -23.50 5.39 -3.62
N ARG A 30 -22.86 6.54 -3.85
CA ARG A 30 -21.42 6.60 -4.06
C ARG A 30 -20.80 5.88 -2.86
N PRO A 31 -19.87 4.92 -3.06
CA PRO A 31 -19.14 4.35 -1.94
C PRO A 31 -18.55 5.52 -1.14
N ALA A 32 -18.80 5.52 0.16
CA ALA A 32 -18.25 6.54 1.06
C ALA A 32 -16.74 6.63 0.82
N PRO A 33 -16.15 7.83 0.84
CA PRO A 33 -14.70 7.96 0.74
C PRO A 33 -14.09 7.09 1.84
N ASP A 34 -13.30 6.12 1.40
CA ASP A 34 -12.56 5.21 2.25
C ASP A 34 -11.67 6.06 3.16
N ASN A 35 -12.03 6.16 4.45
CA ASN A 35 -11.29 6.93 5.46
C ASN A 35 -9.93 6.30 5.81
N ARG A 36 -9.37 5.45 4.94
CA ARG A 36 -7.99 5.02 5.09
C ARG A 36 -7.08 6.23 4.84
N PRO A 37 -5.99 6.37 5.61
CA PRO A 37 -4.97 7.38 5.34
C PRO A 37 -4.61 7.33 3.85
N ALA A 38 -4.63 8.49 3.18
CA ALA A 38 -4.30 8.59 1.78
C ALA A 38 -2.94 7.92 1.53
N ARG A 39 -2.96 6.75 0.89
CA ARG A 39 -1.74 6.05 0.46
C ARG A 39 -1.24 6.80 -0.76
N ASP A 40 -0.01 7.28 -0.73
CA ASP A 40 0.65 7.71 -1.97
C ASP A 40 0.88 6.44 -2.79
N PRO A 41 0.24 6.28 -3.97
CA PRO A 41 0.41 5.09 -4.79
C PRO A 41 1.86 4.89 -5.26
N ARG A 42 2.69 5.94 -5.23
CA ARG A 42 4.12 5.89 -5.54
C ARG A 42 5.01 5.56 -4.34
N ALA A 43 4.45 5.51 -3.14
CA ALA A 43 5.18 5.16 -1.92
C ALA A 43 5.16 3.66 -1.61
N CYS A 44 4.64 2.83 -2.50
CA CYS A 44 4.74 1.38 -2.37
C CYS A 44 6.12 0.90 -2.79
N PHE A 45 6.70 -0.01 -2.00
CA PHE A 45 7.90 -0.75 -2.39
C PHE A 45 7.74 -2.24 -2.05
N ASP A 46 8.41 -3.08 -2.82
CA ASP A 46 8.46 -4.52 -2.57
C ASP A 46 9.55 -4.82 -1.53
N SER A 47 9.15 -5.38 -0.40
CA SER A 47 10.07 -5.76 0.69
C SER A 47 11.15 -6.76 0.27
N SER A 48 10.91 -7.58 -0.75
CA SER A 48 11.89 -8.53 -1.29
C SER A 48 12.96 -7.87 -2.16
N GLN A 49 12.71 -6.64 -2.62
CA GLN A 49 13.61 -5.89 -3.50
C GLN A 49 14.43 -4.83 -2.77
N VAL A 50 14.40 -4.83 -1.43
CA VAL A 50 15.23 -3.93 -0.62
C VAL A 50 16.66 -4.46 -0.57
N ARG A 51 17.62 -3.62 -0.99
CA ARG A 51 19.05 -3.99 -1.03
C ARG A 51 19.84 -3.45 0.16
N SER A 52 19.41 -2.31 0.71
CA SER A 52 20.16 -1.59 1.74
C SER A 52 19.22 -0.84 2.66
N PHE A 53 19.64 -0.77 3.92
CA PHE A 53 18.97 -0.10 5.03
C PHE A 53 19.94 0.92 5.60
N GLN A 54 19.48 2.16 5.74
CA GLN A 54 20.22 3.26 6.36
C GLN A 54 19.38 3.76 7.53
N THR A 55 19.82 3.47 8.75
CA THR A 55 19.11 3.93 9.94
C THR A 55 19.57 5.34 10.28
N GLU A 56 18.64 6.29 10.24
CA GLU A 56 18.89 7.67 10.66
C GLU A 56 18.69 7.81 12.16
N LYS A 57 17.60 7.20 12.68
CA LYS A 57 17.18 7.21 14.08
C LYS A 57 16.33 5.97 14.40
N ASP A 58 16.02 5.78 15.67
CA ASP A 58 15.14 4.70 16.16
C ASP A 58 13.71 4.73 15.58
N ASP A 59 13.26 5.87 15.06
CA ASP A 59 11.94 6.07 14.45
C ASP A 59 11.99 6.28 12.93
N LYS A 60 13.18 6.26 12.32
CA LYS A 60 13.36 6.57 10.90
C LYS A 60 14.45 5.73 10.24
N ILE A 61 14.06 5.00 9.20
CA ILE A 61 14.97 4.26 8.31
C ILE A 61 14.76 4.73 6.87
N ILE A 62 15.84 4.85 6.13
CA ILE A 62 15.83 4.97 4.69
C ILE A 62 16.16 3.62 4.08
N ILE A 63 15.34 3.16 3.16
CA ILE A 63 15.61 1.94 2.40
C ILE A 63 15.98 2.30 0.96
N ILE A 64 16.79 1.45 0.37
CA ILE A 64 17.16 1.54 -1.04
C ILE A 64 16.73 0.25 -1.72
N SER A 65 15.90 0.38 -2.76
CA SER A 65 15.48 -0.74 -3.59
C SER A 65 16.56 -1.13 -4.61
N ASN A 66 16.43 -2.33 -5.18
CA ASN A 66 17.27 -2.80 -6.29
C ASN A 66 17.13 -1.93 -7.55
N TRP A 67 16.06 -1.14 -7.66
CA TRP A 67 15.83 -0.21 -8.78
C TRP A 67 16.47 1.16 -8.58
N ASN A 68 17.28 1.33 -7.52
CA ASN A 68 17.86 2.62 -7.12
C ASN A 68 16.79 3.67 -6.78
N GLU A 69 15.68 3.23 -6.18
CA GLU A 69 14.70 4.11 -5.57
C GLU A 69 14.93 4.12 -4.07
N ALA A 70 14.72 5.26 -3.43
CA ALA A 70 14.89 5.40 -2.00
C ALA A 70 13.56 5.75 -1.34
N TYR A 71 13.28 5.14 -0.19
CA TYR A 71 12.06 5.36 0.55
C TYR A 71 12.37 5.64 2.02
N GLU A 72 11.71 6.63 2.57
CA GLU A 72 11.72 6.93 4.00
C GLU A 72 10.60 6.15 4.69
N LEU A 73 10.99 5.37 5.68
CA LEU A 73 10.11 4.63 6.57
C LEU A 73 10.11 5.31 7.92
N THR A 74 8.92 5.63 8.41
CA THR A 74 8.73 6.16 9.76
C THR A 74 8.04 5.10 10.60
N MET A 75 8.58 4.85 11.78
CA MET A 75 8.02 3.91 12.75
C MET A 75 7.41 4.69 13.90
N THR A 76 6.31 4.17 14.45
CA THR A 76 5.67 4.76 15.63
C THR A 76 5.01 3.63 16.43
N PRO A 77 5.37 3.43 17.70
CA PRO A 77 6.39 4.15 18.48
C PRO A 77 7.83 3.91 17.97
N ALA A 78 8.78 4.71 18.45
CA ALA A 78 10.21 4.54 18.13
C ALA A 78 10.73 3.16 18.59
N CYS A 79 11.59 2.55 17.78
CA CYS A 79 12.10 1.20 17.98
C CYS A 79 13.45 1.25 18.70
N ILE A 80 13.48 1.02 20.00
CA ILE A 80 14.70 1.20 20.82
C ILE A 80 15.83 0.25 20.38
N GLY A 81 16.97 0.84 20.01
CA GLY A 81 18.19 0.14 19.60
C GLY A 81 18.16 -0.32 18.15
N LEU A 82 17.44 0.40 17.30
CA LEU A 82 17.40 0.16 15.87
C LEU A 82 18.58 0.84 15.17
N ASP A 83 18.97 2.03 15.64
CA ASP A 83 20.15 2.77 15.19
C ASP A 83 21.47 2.00 15.41
N SER A 84 21.54 1.20 16.46
CA SER A 84 22.68 0.32 16.77
C SER A 84 22.62 -1.06 16.13
N SER A 85 21.55 -1.39 15.40
CA SER A 85 21.33 -2.73 14.84
C SER A 85 22.02 -2.90 13.48
N PHE A 86 22.77 -4.00 13.33
CA PHE A 86 23.39 -4.40 12.05
C PHE A 86 22.57 -5.47 11.30
N ARG A 87 21.54 -6.01 11.94
CA ARG A 87 20.73 -7.10 11.41
C ARG A 87 19.29 -6.61 11.30
N ILE A 88 19.01 -5.93 10.20
CA ILE A 88 17.71 -5.31 9.91
C ILE A 88 17.09 -6.01 8.69
N GLY A 89 15.79 -6.23 8.75
CA GLY A 89 14.97 -6.74 7.65
C GLY A 89 13.56 -6.18 7.71
N ILE A 90 12.77 -6.46 6.67
CA ILE A 90 11.36 -6.08 6.59
C ILE A 90 10.53 -7.35 6.48
N LYS A 91 9.43 -7.39 7.23
CA LYS A 91 8.42 -8.43 7.14
C LYS A 91 7.11 -7.79 6.71
N SER A 92 6.58 -8.23 5.56
CA SER A 92 5.20 -7.90 5.17
C SER A 92 4.21 -8.61 6.07
N ARG A 93 3.13 -7.91 6.45
CA ARG A 93 2.00 -8.48 7.19
C ARG A 93 0.88 -8.98 6.28
N GLY A 94 0.92 -8.66 4.99
CA GLY A 94 -0.10 -9.05 4.02
C GLY A 94 -0.08 -10.55 3.72
N SER A 95 -1.26 -11.15 3.56
CA SER A 95 -1.41 -12.54 3.09
C SER A 95 -1.02 -12.65 1.61
N GLY A 96 0.27 -12.77 1.33
CA GLY A 96 0.82 -13.08 0.00
C GLY A 96 1.30 -11.90 -0.86
N LEU A 97 1.20 -10.67 -0.36
CA LEU A 97 1.77 -9.49 -1.02
C LEU A 97 3.00 -9.00 -0.24
N ASN A 98 4.12 -8.81 -0.95
CA ASN A 98 5.37 -8.29 -0.37
C ASN A 98 5.44 -6.75 -0.41
N ASP A 99 4.44 -6.11 -1.02
CA ASP A 99 4.36 -4.66 -1.17
C ASP A 99 3.96 -3.97 0.13
N ILE A 100 4.76 -2.99 0.53
CA ILE A 100 4.52 -2.14 1.69
C ILE A 100 4.20 -0.74 1.19
N CYS A 101 2.97 -0.29 1.41
CA CYS A 101 2.50 1.00 0.90
C CYS A 101 2.25 2.04 2.01
N GLY A 102 2.53 1.72 3.27
CA GLY A 102 2.20 2.59 4.40
C GLY A 102 1.78 1.85 5.68
N PRO A 103 0.94 2.47 6.53
CA PRO A 103 0.77 2.07 7.94
C PRO A 103 0.30 0.62 8.10
N PHE A 104 1.00 -0.10 8.96
CA PHE A 104 0.70 -1.48 9.38
C PHE A 104 0.72 -2.54 8.27
N ASP A 105 1.16 -2.20 7.05
CA ASP A 105 1.34 -3.19 5.97
C ASP A 105 2.60 -4.04 6.20
N GLY A 106 3.57 -3.51 6.95
CA GLY A 106 4.83 -4.19 7.25
C GLY A 106 5.42 -3.81 8.60
N GLU A 107 6.40 -4.61 9.01
CA GLU A 107 7.15 -4.45 10.25
C GLU A 107 8.65 -4.51 9.95
N ILE A 108 9.42 -3.63 10.58
CA ILE A 108 10.88 -3.76 10.65
C ILE A 108 11.18 -4.88 11.64
N VAL A 109 11.99 -5.84 11.21
CA VAL A 109 12.50 -6.91 12.06
C VAL A 109 13.98 -6.67 12.26
N TYR A 110 14.41 -6.56 13.51
CA TYR A 110 15.80 -6.25 13.82
C TYR A 110 16.30 -7.02 15.04
N SER A 111 17.62 -7.21 15.12
CA SER A 111 18.28 -7.72 16.32
C SER A 111 19.41 -6.80 16.70
N ASP A 112 19.44 -6.43 17.98
CA ASP A 112 20.58 -5.75 18.58
C ASP A 112 21.76 -6.72 18.71
N MET A 113 22.97 -6.22 18.99
CA MET A 113 24.16 -7.06 19.10
C MET A 113 23.95 -8.24 20.07
N GLY A 114 24.39 -9.43 19.64
CA GLY A 114 24.38 -10.68 20.42
C GLY A 114 23.23 -11.65 20.08
N ASP A 115 23.07 -12.69 20.91
CA ASP A 115 22.04 -13.74 20.75
C ASP A 115 20.66 -13.30 21.28
N ARG A 116 20.29 -12.04 21.04
CA ARG A 116 19.00 -11.48 21.49
C ARG A 116 17.88 -11.91 20.53
N PRO A 117 16.64 -12.06 21.03
CA PRO A 117 15.50 -12.34 20.17
C PRO A 117 15.27 -11.20 19.17
N LEU A 118 14.80 -11.55 17.98
CA LEU A 118 14.38 -10.58 16.97
C LEU A 118 13.24 -9.72 17.54
N LYS A 119 13.41 -8.41 17.46
CA LYS A 119 12.38 -7.42 17.77
C LYS A 119 11.64 -7.06 16.49
N THR A 120 10.36 -6.74 16.61
CA THR A 120 9.54 -6.23 15.51
C THR A 120 9.04 -4.84 15.84
N CYS A 121 8.98 -3.98 14.83
CA CYS A 121 8.50 -2.62 14.97
C CYS A 121 7.58 -2.25 13.80
N PRO A 122 6.35 -1.76 14.06
CA PRO A 122 5.40 -1.47 13.01
C PRO A 122 5.82 -0.24 12.19
N ILE A 123 5.71 -0.34 10.87
CA ILE A 123 5.87 0.78 9.96
C ILE A 123 4.58 1.61 10.01
N GLN A 124 4.72 2.92 10.26
CA GLN A 124 3.60 3.85 10.37
C GLN A 124 3.40 4.67 9.08
N ALA A 125 4.49 5.05 8.43
CA ALA A 125 4.43 5.80 7.19
C ALA A 125 5.53 5.35 6.24
N VAL A 126 5.25 5.44 4.95
CA VAL A 126 6.20 5.23 3.87
C VAL A 126 6.12 6.42 2.94
N ARG A 127 7.28 6.97 2.57
CA ARG A 127 7.39 8.09 1.65
C ARG A 127 8.47 7.79 0.62
N HIS A 128 8.16 7.97 -0.65
CA HIS A 128 9.18 7.91 -1.70
C HIS A 128 10.03 9.19 -1.67
N LEU A 129 11.37 9.02 -1.71
CA LEU A 129 12.30 10.13 -1.79
C LEU A 129 12.42 10.62 -3.24
N THR A 130 12.51 11.93 -3.39
CA THR A 130 12.84 12.54 -4.69
C THR A 130 14.27 12.19 -5.10
N PRO A 131 14.62 12.25 -6.41
CA PRO A 131 15.99 12.00 -6.86
C PRO A 131 17.04 12.89 -6.16
N GLU A 132 16.66 14.12 -5.82
CA GLU A 132 17.51 15.08 -5.11
C GLU A 132 17.77 14.64 -3.66
N GLU A 133 16.74 14.17 -2.95
CA GLU A 133 16.86 13.63 -1.60
C GLU A 133 17.61 12.29 -1.60
N ALA A 134 17.35 11.43 -2.59
CA ALA A 134 18.00 10.13 -2.73
C ALA A 134 19.51 10.24 -2.98
N ALA A 135 19.96 11.35 -3.57
CA ALA A 135 21.39 11.62 -3.79
C ALA A 135 22.21 11.66 -2.50
N ALA A 136 21.62 12.06 -1.38
CA ALA A 136 22.26 12.00 -0.06
C ALA A 136 22.64 10.56 0.34
N TYR A 137 21.94 9.56 -0.21
CA TYR A 137 22.15 8.14 0.05
C TYR A 137 22.92 7.43 -1.08
N GLY A 138 23.60 8.20 -1.94
CA GLY A 138 24.44 7.67 -3.02
C GLY A 138 23.68 7.23 -4.26
N ILE A 139 22.39 7.55 -4.37
CA ILE A 139 21.59 7.31 -5.56
C ILE A 139 21.80 8.44 -6.56
N LYS A 140 22.33 8.13 -7.73
CA LYS A 140 22.50 9.16 -8.77
C LYS A 140 21.14 9.52 -9.36
N PRO A 141 20.77 10.81 -9.41
CA PRO A 141 19.54 11.22 -10.08
C PRO A 141 19.61 10.77 -11.54
N LYS A 142 18.56 10.10 -11.99
CA LYS A 142 18.46 9.70 -13.39
C LYS A 142 18.39 10.99 -14.20
N ALA A 143 19.35 11.20 -15.10
CA ALA A 143 19.32 12.36 -15.97
C ALA A 143 17.97 12.39 -16.71
N GLU A 144 17.14 13.38 -16.41
CA GLU A 144 15.88 13.63 -17.11
C GLU A 144 16.23 13.76 -18.59
N LYS A 145 15.80 12.80 -19.43
CA LYS A 145 16.03 12.92 -20.87
C LYS A 145 15.21 14.14 -21.34
N PRO A 146 15.82 15.15 -21.97
CA PRO A 146 15.05 16.23 -22.56
C PRO A 146 14.12 15.64 -23.62
N LYS A 147 12.85 16.03 -23.57
CA LYS A 147 11.79 15.60 -24.47
C LYS A 147 11.96 16.21 -25.86
#